data_AF-A0A0J8RZ72-F1
#
_entry.id   AF-A0A0J8RZ72-F1
#
_cell.length_a   1.000
_cell.length_b   1.000
_cell.length_c   1.000
_cell.angle_alpha   90.00
_cell.angle_beta   90.00
_cell.angle_gamma   90.00
#
_symmetry.space_group_name_H-M   'P 1'
#
loop_
_entity.id
_entity.type
_entity.pdbx_description
1 polymer ?
#
loop_
_entity_poly.entity_id
_entity_poly.type
_entity_poly.pdbx_seq_one_letter_code
_entity_poly.pdbx_strand_id
1 'polypeptide(L)'
;MRTAEESRQRWDTLFDQHQCASLEELGQKLKSKLHGDPCEDGLRSICWKAFLVHKNVDRESWPTQLSDTRGAYTALKDHFLKYIDHPDDLPSAADPLAEDDNSPWQSLRQDEAIRTEIYQDVERCLQENYFFREPTTKRRMLDILFIFVKLNPDLGYRQGMHELLAPVLWAVWQDAIEKDSVSEDNLPSEDRELLLQALDSDYIEHDAFAIFCAIMQTAKLFYEHDEMKSNSDQQNVSSIIARSQRIHQILLGSIDPELMSHLQTIGILPQIYLTRWLRLFFGREFPFENTLSMWDLMFTDLRPELVELVCVSMLIRIRWQCKMHPLSILCTIESNNPPSIVMRLFVGPRFAVEIPFPGAS
;
A
#
# COMPACT_ATOMS: atom_id res chain seq x y z
N MET A 1 -13.75 -8.19 -11.89
CA MET A 1 -13.98 -9.30 -10.95
C MET A 1 -13.81 -10.59 -11.73
N ARG A 2 -13.13 -11.58 -11.14
CA ARG A 2 -13.02 -12.91 -11.73
C ARG A 2 -14.33 -13.67 -11.59
N THR A 3 -14.49 -14.71 -12.39
CA THR A 3 -15.61 -15.64 -12.20
C THR A 3 -15.37 -16.49 -10.95
N ALA A 4 -16.45 -17.03 -10.37
CA ALA A 4 -16.34 -17.97 -9.26
C ALA A 4 -15.45 -19.17 -9.60
N GLU A 5 -15.61 -19.72 -10.81
CA GLU A 5 -14.83 -20.87 -11.29
C GLU A 5 -13.34 -20.55 -11.41
N GLU A 6 -12.99 -19.39 -11.98
CA GLU A 6 -11.58 -18.97 -12.08
C GLU A 6 -10.98 -18.75 -10.69
N SER A 7 -11.73 -18.11 -9.80
CA SER A 7 -11.28 -17.84 -8.43
C SER A 7 -11.09 -19.13 -7.63
N ARG A 8 -11.93 -20.15 -7.86
CA ARG A 8 -11.78 -21.49 -7.31
C ARG A 8 -10.50 -22.17 -7.78
N GLN A 9 -10.24 -22.20 -9.09
CA GLN A 9 -9.04 -22.84 -9.64
C GLN A 9 -7.75 -22.18 -9.11
N ARG A 10 -7.78 -20.86 -8.93
CA ARG A 10 -6.68 -20.08 -8.35
C ARG A 10 -6.51 -20.33 -6.85
N TRP A 11 -7.61 -20.48 -6.11
CA TRP A 11 -7.59 -20.90 -4.71
C TRP A 11 -6.96 -22.28 -4.56
N ASP A 12 -7.39 -23.25 -5.37
CA ASP A 12 -6.82 -24.59 -5.37
C ASP A 12 -5.33 -24.53 -5.72
N THR A 13 -4.92 -23.76 -6.73
CA THR A 13 -3.50 -23.57 -7.07
C THR A 13 -2.68 -23.03 -5.88
N LEU A 14 -3.24 -22.10 -5.10
CA LEU A 14 -2.59 -21.52 -3.93
C LEU A 14 -2.41 -22.54 -2.79
N PHE A 15 -3.35 -23.48 -2.61
CA PHE A 15 -3.39 -24.38 -1.45
C PHE A 15 -3.10 -25.87 -1.73
N ASP A 16 -3.25 -26.38 -2.97
CA ASP A 16 -3.05 -27.79 -3.34
C ASP A 16 -1.58 -28.18 -3.56
N GLN A 17 -0.69 -27.26 -3.94
CA GLN A 17 0.68 -27.59 -4.35
C GLN A 17 1.66 -27.72 -3.17
N HIS A 18 1.35 -28.57 -2.19
CA HIS A 18 2.01 -28.64 -0.88
C HIS A 18 1.65 -27.42 -0.03
N GLN A 19 0.70 -27.60 0.90
CA GLN A 19 0.28 -26.60 1.89
C GLN A 19 1.48 -25.75 2.33
N CYS A 20 1.42 -24.44 2.07
CA CYS A 20 2.32 -23.52 2.76
C CYS A 20 1.92 -23.57 4.24
N ALA A 21 2.71 -24.25 5.05
CA ALA A 21 2.49 -24.36 6.49
C ALA A 21 2.87 -23.05 7.21
N SER A 22 3.61 -22.17 6.52
CA SER A 22 4.05 -20.89 7.06
C SER A 22 4.06 -19.77 6.02
N LEU A 23 4.06 -18.52 6.51
CA LEU A 23 4.29 -17.33 5.66
C LEU A 23 5.68 -17.34 5.02
N GLU A 24 6.67 -17.96 5.67
CA GLU A 24 8.03 -18.07 5.15
C GLU A 24 8.06 -18.92 3.89
N GLU A 25 7.36 -20.06 3.90
CA GLU A 25 7.22 -20.93 2.72
C GLU A 25 6.49 -20.21 1.58
N LEU A 26 5.40 -19.50 1.89
CA LEU A 26 4.67 -18.71 0.89
C LEU A 26 5.57 -17.62 0.28
N GLY A 27 6.33 -16.92 1.12
CA GLY A 27 7.32 -15.92 0.69
C GLY A 27 8.46 -16.52 -0.14
N GLN A 28 8.93 -17.73 0.20
CA GLN A 28 9.95 -18.44 -0.59
C GLN A 28 9.42 -18.90 -1.95
N LYS A 29 8.19 -19.41 -2.03
CA LYS A 29 7.54 -19.74 -3.30
C LYS A 29 7.46 -18.52 -4.21
N LEU A 30 7.00 -17.39 -3.68
CA LEU A 30 6.92 -16.11 -4.40
C LEU A 30 8.31 -15.62 -4.89
N LYS A 31 9.35 -15.73 -4.05
CA LYS A 31 10.73 -15.34 -4.40
C LYS A 31 11.36 -16.24 -5.45
N SER A 32 11.08 -17.55 -5.42
CA SER A 32 11.70 -18.53 -6.31
C SER A 32 11.06 -18.57 -7.70
N LYS A 33 9.75 -18.31 -7.80
CA LYS A 33 8.95 -18.46 -9.04
C LYS A 33 9.11 -19.82 -9.75
N LEU A 34 9.63 -20.85 -9.06
CA LEU A 34 9.93 -22.16 -9.66
C LEU A 34 8.67 -23.00 -9.89
N HIS A 35 7.58 -22.72 -9.18
CA HIS A 35 6.34 -23.51 -9.18
C HIS A 35 5.10 -22.65 -9.48
N GLY A 36 5.27 -21.54 -10.20
CA GLY A 36 4.23 -20.53 -10.39
C GLY A 36 4.32 -19.39 -9.37
N ASP A 37 3.61 -18.31 -9.64
CA ASP A 37 3.52 -17.11 -8.80
C ASP A 37 2.22 -17.16 -7.98
N PRO A 38 2.29 -17.30 -6.64
CA PRO A 38 1.10 -17.38 -5.78
C PRO A 38 0.14 -16.19 -5.90
N CYS A 39 0.62 -15.01 -6.32
CA CYS A 39 -0.19 -13.82 -6.51
C CYS A 39 -0.75 -13.70 -7.94
N GLU A 40 0.04 -14.05 -8.96
CA GLU A 40 -0.39 -13.95 -10.38
C GLU A 40 -1.16 -15.19 -10.85
N ASP A 41 -0.74 -16.39 -10.47
CA ASP A 41 -1.39 -17.68 -10.78
C ASP A 41 -2.45 -18.04 -9.72
N GLY A 42 -2.29 -17.54 -8.49
CA GLY A 42 -3.24 -17.71 -7.40
C GLY A 42 -4.13 -16.47 -7.18
N LEU A 43 -4.24 -16.05 -5.91
CA LEU A 43 -5.09 -14.94 -5.45
C LEU A 43 -4.23 -13.92 -4.69
N ARG A 44 -3.94 -12.80 -5.36
CA ARG A 44 -3.11 -11.71 -4.83
C ARG A 44 -3.67 -11.12 -3.53
N SER A 45 -4.99 -10.87 -3.49
CA SER A 45 -5.64 -10.30 -2.31
C SER A 45 -5.53 -11.20 -1.07
N ILE A 46 -5.58 -12.53 -1.25
CA ILE A 46 -5.38 -13.50 -0.17
C ILE A 46 -3.93 -13.47 0.30
N CYS A 47 -2.96 -13.46 -0.61
CA CYS A 47 -1.54 -13.36 -0.26
C CYS A 47 -1.25 -12.07 0.52
N TRP A 48 -1.78 -10.93 0.06
CA TRP A 48 -1.59 -9.65 0.75
C TRP A 48 -2.24 -9.64 2.12
N LYS A 49 -3.45 -10.19 2.28
CA LYS A 49 -4.10 -10.34 3.59
C LYS A 49 -3.29 -11.25 4.52
N ALA A 50 -2.79 -12.39 4.03
CA ALA A 50 -1.94 -13.29 4.80
C ALA A 50 -0.66 -12.59 5.31
N PHE A 51 0.05 -11.88 4.43
CA PHE A 51 1.30 -11.20 4.78
C PHE A 51 1.11 -9.92 5.62
N LEU A 52 0.05 -9.16 5.39
CA LEU A 52 -0.11 -7.82 5.98
C LEU A 52 -1.13 -7.75 7.11
N VAL A 53 -2.24 -8.49 7.00
CA VAL A 53 -3.38 -8.38 7.92
C VAL A 53 -3.39 -9.54 8.91
N HIS A 54 -3.49 -10.77 8.43
CA HIS A 54 -3.62 -11.98 9.26
C HIS A 54 -2.30 -12.36 9.94
N LYS A 55 -1.17 -12.04 9.29
CA LYS A 55 0.19 -12.42 9.72
C LYS A 55 0.32 -13.94 9.95
N ASN A 56 -0.48 -14.73 9.25
CA ASN A 56 -0.47 -16.18 9.28
C ASN A 56 -1.06 -16.75 7.98
N VAL A 57 -0.93 -18.07 7.80
CA VAL A 57 -1.60 -18.86 6.75
C VAL A 57 -2.64 -19.82 7.34
N ASP A 58 -3.02 -19.60 8.60
CA ASP A 58 -3.92 -20.46 9.36
C ASP A 58 -5.39 -20.13 9.02
N ARG A 59 -5.93 -20.97 8.14
CA ARG A 59 -7.30 -20.88 7.60
C ARG A 59 -8.38 -21.00 8.67
N GLU A 60 -8.10 -21.64 9.81
CA GLU A 60 -9.07 -21.76 10.90
C GLU A 60 -9.29 -20.41 11.61
N SER A 61 -8.25 -19.56 11.64
CA SER A 61 -8.31 -18.24 12.28
C SER A 61 -8.94 -17.15 11.41
N TRP A 62 -8.93 -17.33 10.09
CA TRP A 62 -9.33 -16.29 9.12
C TRP A 62 -10.79 -15.84 9.25
N PRO A 63 -11.79 -16.73 9.42
CA PRO A 63 -13.19 -16.31 9.57
C PRO A 63 -13.40 -15.29 10.69
N THR A 64 -12.81 -15.54 11.86
CA THR A 64 -12.90 -14.64 13.01
C THR A 64 -12.19 -13.33 12.73
N GLN A 65 -10.95 -13.39 12.22
CA GLN A 65 -10.19 -12.17 11.92
C GLN A 65 -10.87 -11.30 10.87
N LEU A 66 -11.41 -11.89 9.79
CA LEU A 66 -12.18 -11.17 8.78
C LEU A 66 -13.42 -10.52 9.38
N SER A 67 -14.17 -11.26 10.20
CA SER A 67 -15.34 -10.73 10.91
C SER A 67 -14.98 -9.53 11.78
N ASP A 68 -13.89 -9.62 12.55
CA ASP A 68 -13.44 -8.56 13.44
C ASP A 68 -12.98 -7.32 12.66
N THR A 69 -12.15 -7.49 11.62
CA THR A 69 -11.66 -6.37 10.81
C THR A 69 -12.79 -5.68 10.04
N ARG A 70 -13.74 -6.47 9.51
CA ARG A 70 -14.90 -5.94 8.77
C ARG A 70 -15.87 -5.25 9.73
N GLY A 71 -16.15 -5.85 10.89
CA GLY A 71 -16.97 -5.24 11.92
C GLY A 71 -16.40 -3.91 12.42
N ALA A 72 -15.09 -3.84 12.64
CA ALA A 72 -14.41 -2.61 13.00
C ALA A 72 -14.56 -1.52 11.93
N TYR A 73 -14.35 -1.84 10.66
CA TYR A 73 -14.53 -0.86 9.58
C TYR A 73 -15.98 -0.39 9.44
N THR A 74 -16.96 -1.30 9.54
CA THR A 74 -18.38 -0.94 9.54
C THR A 74 -18.70 0.05 10.66
N ALA A 75 -18.24 -0.21 11.90
CA ALA A 75 -18.45 0.69 13.02
C ALA A 75 -17.80 2.07 12.80
N LEU A 76 -16.61 2.11 12.19
CA LEU A 76 -15.93 3.36 11.84
C LEU A 76 -16.69 4.14 10.76
N LYS A 77 -17.20 3.44 9.75
CA LYS A 77 -17.99 4.02 8.67
C LYS A 77 -19.28 4.61 9.21
N ASP A 78 -20.02 3.85 10.01
CA ASP A 78 -21.25 4.28 10.67
C ASP A 78 -21.02 5.48 11.60
N HIS A 79 -19.85 5.57 12.24
CA HIS A 79 -19.52 6.69 13.12
C HIS A 79 -19.13 7.95 12.35
N PHE A 80 -18.17 7.85 11.43
CA PHE A 80 -17.56 9.02 10.77
C PHE A 80 -18.35 9.52 9.56
N LEU A 81 -19.13 8.68 8.89
CA LEU A 81 -19.95 9.10 7.75
C LEU A 81 -21.40 9.44 8.11
N LYS A 82 -21.83 9.20 9.37
CA LYS A 82 -23.22 9.44 9.81
C LYS A 82 -23.80 10.76 9.31
N TYR A 83 -23.12 11.86 9.61
CA TYR A 83 -23.59 13.21 9.29
C TYR A 83 -23.25 13.65 7.85
N ILE A 84 -22.35 12.93 7.18
CA ILE A 84 -22.07 13.12 5.75
C ILE A 84 -23.22 12.52 4.92
N ASP A 85 -23.67 11.33 5.29
CA ASP A 85 -24.73 10.61 4.59
C ASP A 85 -26.12 11.08 5.03
N HIS A 86 -26.26 11.49 6.29
CA HIS A 86 -27.50 12.02 6.87
C HIS A 86 -27.27 13.37 7.58
N PRO A 87 -27.09 14.48 6.82
CA PRO A 87 -26.91 15.81 7.40
C PRO A 87 -28.09 16.26 8.28
N ASP A 88 -29.31 15.77 7.98
CA ASP A 88 -30.54 16.09 8.72
C ASP A 88 -30.56 15.53 10.15
N ASP A 89 -29.73 14.53 10.45
CA ASP A 89 -29.62 13.95 11.80
C ASP A 89 -28.83 14.85 12.78
N LEU A 90 -28.28 15.95 12.30
CA LEU A 90 -27.58 16.92 13.15
C LEU A 90 -28.56 17.60 14.11
N PRO A 91 -28.17 17.81 15.39
CA PRO A 91 -29.03 18.46 16.36
C PRO A 91 -29.44 19.87 15.90
N SER A 92 -30.71 20.04 15.51
CA SER A 92 -31.30 21.31 14.99
C SER A 92 -31.23 22.50 15.94
N ALA A 93 -30.82 22.30 17.20
CA ALA A 93 -30.70 23.37 18.20
C ALA A 93 -29.42 24.21 18.05
N ALA A 94 -28.42 23.74 17.30
CA ALA A 94 -27.19 24.49 17.01
C ALA A 94 -27.38 25.32 15.73
N ASP A 95 -27.07 26.62 15.79
CA ASP A 95 -27.11 27.51 14.63
C ASP A 95 -26.12 27.02 13.55
N PRO A 96 -26.57 26.69 12.33
CA PRO A 96 -25.72 26.21 11.24
C PRO A 96 -24.61 27.20 10.83
N LEU A 97 -24.79 28.48 11.14
CA LEU A 97 -23.82 29.54 10.84
C LEU A 97 -22.98 29.96 12.05
N ALA A 98 -23.19 29.34 13.23
CA ALA A 98 -22.37 29.66 14.39
C ALA A 98 -20.93 29.18 14.18
N GLU A 99 -19.98 30.08 14.42
CA GLU A 99 -18.54 29.82 14.50
C GLU A 99 -18.16 29.34 15.92
N ASP A 100 -18.94 28.40 16.47
CA ASP A 100 -18.58 27.73 17.72
C ASP A 100 -17.72 26.50 17.39
N ASP A 101 -16.47 26.49 17.86
CA ASP A 101 -15.48 25.42 17.65
C ASP A 101 -15.96 24.04 18.10
N ASN A 102 -16.94 23.97 19.02
CA ASN A 102 -17.52 22.72 19.50
C ASN A 102 -18.84 22.33 18.80
N SER A 103 -19.25 23.09 17.78
CA SER A 103 -20.50 22.84 17.05
C SER A 103 -20.37 21.60 16.14
N PRO A 104 -21.36 20.69 16.14
CA PRO A 104 -21.44 19.59 15.19
C PRO A 104 -21.37 20.06 13.72
N TRP A 105 -21.87 21.25 13.42
CA TRP A 105 -21.81 21.86 12.08
C TRP A 105 -20.40 22.25 11.66
N GLN A 106 -19.52 22.58 12.61
CA GLN A 106 -18.12 22.87 12.30
C GLN A 106 -17.36 21.58 12.00
N SER A 107 -17.60 20.51 12.76
CA SER A 107 -17.05 19.19 12.45
C SER A 107 -17.50 18.68 11.08
N LEU A 108 -18.78 18.83 10.74
CA LEU A 108 -19.28 18.45 9.41
C LEU A 108 -18.58 19.23 8.29
N ARG A 109 -18.47 20.57 8.41
CA ARG A 109 -17.78 21.41 7.42
C ARG A 109 -16.31 21.02 7.26
N GLN A 110 -15.62 20.69 8.35
CA GLN A 110 -14.24 20.21 8.31
C GLN A 110 -14.17 18.86 7.57
N ASP A 111 -15.09 17.95 7.86
CA ASP A 111 -15.14 16.64 7.22
C ASP A 111 -15.44 16.73 5.71
N GLU A 112 -16.36 17.60 5.31
CA GLU A 112 -16.64 17.92 3.90
C GLU A 112 -15.43 18.54 3.20
N ALA A 113 -14.69 19.43 3.88
CA ALA A 113 -13.48 20.03 3.34
C ALA A 113 -12.38 18.98 3.11
N ILE A 114 -12.14 18.09 4.09
CA ILE A 114 -11.19 16.98 3.95
C ILE A 114 -11.60 16.05 2.80
N ARG A 115 -12.89 15.68 2.72
CA ARG A 115 -13.40 14.83 1.64
C ARG A 115 -13.23 15.50 0.27
N THR A 116 -13.46 16.80 0.19
CA THR A 116 -13.26 17.57 -1.06
C THR A 116 -11.80 17.56 -1.48
N GLU A 117 -10.87 17.76 -0.55
CA GLU A 117 -9.42 17.68 -0.81
C GLU A 117 -9.03 16.29 -1.34
N ILE A 118 -9.46 15.23 -0.66
CA ILE A 118 -9.22 13.85 -1.08
C ILE A 118 -9.81 13.59 -2.48
N TYR A 119 -11.03 14.06 -2.74
CA TYR A 119 -11.73 13.78 -3.97
C TYR A 119 -11.03 14.38 -5.20
N GLN A 120 -10.39 15.55 -5.08
CA GLN A 120 -9.61 16.15 -6.18
C GLN A 120 -8.48 15.23 -6.68
N ASP A 121 -7.91 14.44 -5.77
CA ASP A 121 -6.87 13.47 -6.07
C ASP A 121 -7.45 12.15 -6.59
N VAL A 122 -8.50 11.63 -5.94
CA VAL A 122 -9.20 10.41 -6.36
C VAL A 122 -9.76 10.55 -7.77
N GLU A 123 -10.30 11.73 -8.11
CA GLU A 123 -10.91 11.96 -9.41
C GLU A 123 -9.95 11.70 -10.57
N ARG A 124 -8.68 12.11 -10.42
CA ARG A 124 -7.61 11.99 -11.43
C ARG A 124 -6.77 10.72 -11.32
N CYS A 125 -7.01 9.87 -10.31
CA CYS A 125 -6.20 8.71 -10.02
C CYS A 125 -6.37 7.60 -11.08
N LEU A 126 -5.27 7.18 -11.71
CA LEU A 126 -5.19 6.02 -12.62
C LEU A 126 -6.33 5.94 -13.66
N GLN A 127 -6.76 7.08 -14.20
CA GLN A 127 -7.89 7.16 -15.12
C GLN A 127 -7.73 6.35 -16.41
N GLU A 128 -6.54 5.86 -16.76
CA GLU A 128 -6.36 4.97 -17.90
C GLU A 128 -7.10 3.63 -17.74
N ASN A 129 -7.29 3.17 -16.50
CA ASN A 129 -8.03 1.95 -16.19
C ASN A 129 -9.49 2.28 -15.88
N TYR A 130 -10.42 1.63 -16.61
CA TYR A 130 -11.86 1.84 -16.48
C TYR A 130 -12.37 1.65 -15.05
N PHE A 131 -11.78 0.72 -14.30
CA PHE A 131 -12.12 0.48 -12.90
C PHE A 131 -12.08 1.74 -12.03
N PHE A 132 -11.10 2.64 -12.24
CA PHE A 132 -10.95 3.87 -11.45
C PHE A 132 -11.84 5.03 -11.95
N ARG A 133 -12.50 4.86 -13.10
CA ARG A 133 -13.49 5.82 -13.60
C ARG A 133 -14.85 5.63 -12.91
N GLU A 134 -15.13 4.42 -12.46
CA GLU A 134 -16.41 4.03 -11.86
C GLU A 134 -16.73 4.86 -10.60
N PRO A 135 -17.95 5.43 -10.48
CA PRO A 135 -18.35 6.20 -9.31
C PRO A 135 -18.29 5.41 -8.00
N THR A 136 -18.59 4.12 -8.06
CA THR A 136 -18.53 3.21 -6.90
C THR A 136 -17.09 3.05 -6.40
N THR A 137 -16.13 2.88 -7.31
CA THR A 137 -14.69 2.83 -6.99
C THR A 137 -14.22 4.12 -6.36
N LYS A 138 -14.57 5.28 -6.96
CA LYS A 138 -14.19 6.60 -6.41
C LYS A 138 -14.78 6.82 -5.02
N ARG A 139 -16.03 6.41 -4.78
CA ARG A 139 -16.66 6.48 -3.46
C ARG A 139 -15.93 5.62 -2.43
N ARG A 140 -15.63 4.36 -2.77
CA ARG A 140 -14.85 3.46 -1.90
C ARG A 140 -13.49 4.05 -1.54
N MET A 141 -12.76 4.60 -2.52
CA MET A 141 -11.48 5.25 -2.26
C MET A 141 -11.61 6.47 -1.34
N LEU A 142 -12.62 7.31 -1.58
CA LEU A 142 -12.89 8.49 -0.77
C LEU A 142 -13.20 8.11 0.69
N ASP A 143 -14.07 7.13 0.91
CA ASP A 143 -14.48 6.71 2.24
C ASP A 143 -13.32 6.08 3.02
N ILE A 144 -12.53 5.20 2.38
CA ILE A 144 -11.34 4.58 2.99
C ILE A 144 -10.32 5.64 3.40
N LEU A 145 -9.96 6.56 2.49
CA LEU A 145 -8.98 7.61 2.79
C LEU A 145 -9.49 8.55 3.87
N PHE A 146 -10.77 8.94 3.80
CA PHE A 146 -11.37 9.81 4.81
C PHE A 146 -11.35 9.17 6.19
N ILE A 147 -11.81 7.92 6.32
CA ILE A 147 -11.81 7.19 7.60
C ILE A 147 -10.37 7.05 8.13
N PHE A 148 -9.41 6.73 7.26
CA PHE A 148 -8.00 6.66 7.65
C PHE A 148 -7.49 8.00 8.21
N VAL A 149 -7.85 9.13 7.59
CA VAL A 149 -7.48 10.47 8.05
C VAL A 149 -8.12 10.79 9.41
N LYS A 150 -9.39 10.42 9.63
CA LYS A 150 -10.06 10.60 10.92
C LYS A 150 -9.40 9.78 12.04
N LEU A 151 -8.83 8.62 11.72
CA LEU A 151 -8.07 7.80 12.67
C LEU A 151 -6.64 8.31 12.92
N ASN A 152 -6.08 9.11 12.01
CA ASN A 152 -4.70 9.58 12.06
C ASN A 152 -4.65 11.12 11.94
N PRO A 153 -5.23 11.87 12.89
CA PRO A 153 -5.34 13.33 12.80
C PRO A 153 -3.97 14.03 12.73
N ASP A 154 -2.95 13.46 13.38
CA ASP A 154 -1.58 14.01 13.36
C ASP A 154 -0.94 13.94 11.96
N LEU A 155 -1.32 12.94 11.17
CA LEU A 155 -0.79 12.76 9.82
C LEU A 155 -1.59 13.57 8.79
N GLY A 156 -2.92 13.55 8.95
CA GLY A 156 -3.88 14.13 8.00
C GLY A 156 -3.87 13.42 6.65
N TYR A 157 -4.60 13.99 5.69
CA TYR A 157 -4.49 13.55 4.30
C TYR A 157 -3.21 14.10 3.69
N ARG A 158 -2.51 13.28 2.90
CA ARG A 158 -1.35 13.71 2.13
C ARG A 158 -1.43 13.19 0.70
N GLN A 159 -1.23 14.10 -0.26
CA GLN A 159 -1.20 13.75 -1.68
C GLN A 159 -0.25 12.57 -1.93
N GLY A 160 -0.76 11.56 -2.64
CA GLY A 160 -0.09 10.29 -2.90
C GLY A 160 -0.70 9.10 -2.15
N MET A 161 -1.38 9.31 -1.03
CA MET A 161 -2.06 8.22 -0.29
C MET A 161 -3.10 7.50 -1.16
N HIS A 162 -3.83 8.25 -2.00
CA HIS A 162 -4.78 7.68 -2.97
C HIS A 162 -4.10 6.73 -3.97
N GLU A 163 -2.85 6.98 -4.34
CA GLU A 163 -2.10 6.12 -5.27
C GLU A 163 -1.55 4.87 -4.59
N LEU A 164 -1.39 4.87 -3.26
CA LEU A 164 -1.14 3.66 -2.50
C LEU A 164 -2.41 2.79 -2.37
N LEU A 165 -3.56 3.44 -2.16
CA LEU A 165 -4.84 2.75 -2.03
C LEU A 165 -5.34 2.14 -3.34
N ALA A 166 -5.14 2.83 -4.47
CA ALA A 166 -5.75 2.44 -5.74
C ALA A 166 -5.37 1.00 -6.19
N PRO A 167 -4.08 0.59 -6.18
CA PRO A 167 -3.71 -0.78 -6.52
C PRO A 167 -4.23 -1.82 -5.52
N VAL A 168 -4.33 -1.46 -4.23
CA VAL A 168 -4.94 -2.32 -3.18
C VAL A 168 -6.41 -2.59 -3.48
N LEU A 169 -7.18 -1.53 -3.70
CA LEU A 169 -8.59 -1.66 -3.99
C LEU A 169 -8.83 -2.47 -5.27
N TRP A 170 -8.00 -2.27 -6.29
CA TRP A 170 -8.07 -3.04 -7.52
C TRP A 170 -7.74 -4.52 -7.31
N ALA A 171 -6.71 -4.85 -6.54
CA ALA A 171 -6.33 -6.25 -6.28
C ALA A 171 -7.43 -6.99 -5.50
N VAL A 172 -8.03 -6.35 -4.50
CA VAL A 172 -9.17 -6.92 -3.76
C VAL A 172 -10.40 -7.08 -4.66
N TRP A 173 -10.72 -6.07 -5.47
CA TRP A 173 -11.84 -6.14 -6.40
C TRP A 173 -11.65 -7.20 -7.49
N GLN A 174 -10.42 -7.39 -7.99
CA GLN A 174 -10.14 -8.37 -9.03
C GLN A 174 -10.46 -9.79 -8.55
N ASP A 175 -10.09 -10.10 -7.30
CA ASP A 175 -10.24 -11.42 -6.68
C ASP A 175 -11.63 -11.66 -6.08
N ALA A 176 -12.44 -10.61 -5.90
CA ALA A 176 -13.73 -10.73 -5.24
C ALA A 176 -14.77 -11.52 -6.07
N ILE A 177 -15.63 -12.25 -5.37
CA ILE A 177 -16.67 -13.16 -5.88
C ILE A 177 -18.04 -12.66 -5.43
N GLU A 178 -18.99 -12.60 -6.37
CA GLU A 178 -20.40 -12.32 -6.06
C GLU A 178 -21.06 -13.56 -5.45
N LYS A 179 -21.80 -13.40 -4.36
CA LYS A 179 -22.45 -14.52 -3.63
C LYS A 179 -23.33 -15.41 -4.52
N ASP A 180 -24.02 -14.81 -5.48
CA ASP A 180 -24.97 -15.51 -6.36
C ASP A 180 -24.29 -16.25 -7.52
N SER A 181 -22.96 -16.13 -7.67
CA SER A 181 -22.22 -16.63 -8.84
C SER A 181 -21.68 -18.06 -8.69
N VAL A 182 -21.87 -18.71 -7.53
CA VAL A 182 -21.29 -20.04 -7.24
C VAL A 182 -22.36 -21.14 -7.29
N SER A 183 -22.26 -22.01 -8.30
CA SER A 183 -23.03 -23.26 -8.40
C SER A 183 -22.58 -24.27 -7.32
N GLU A 184 -23.49 -25.12 -6.84
CA GLU A 184 -23.28 -26.01 -5.68
C GLU A 184 -22.18 -27.11 -5.80
N ASP A 185 -21.42 -27.20 -6.89
CA ASP A 185 -20.67 -28.42 -7.23
C ASP A 185 -19.19 -28.47 -6.79
N ASN A 186 -18.84 -29.62 -6.17
CA ASN A 186 -17.54 -30.31 -6.07
C ASN A 186 -16.46 -29.93 -5.01
N LEU A 187 -16.69 -29.01 -4.08
CA LEU A 187 -15.76 -28.77 -2.94
C LEU A 187 -16.34 -29.28 -1.61
N PRO A 188 -15.50 -29.66 -0.62
CA PRO A 188 -15.93 -29.76 0.77
C PRO A 188 -16.59 -28.45 1.20
N SER A 189 -17.70 -28.53 1.93
CA SER A 189 -18.49 -27.35 2.31
C SER A 189 -17.65 -26.28 3.03
N GLU A 190 -16.70 -26.70 3.87
CA GLU A 190 -15.88 -25.80 4.69
C GLU A 190 -14.90 -24.95 3.87
N ASP A 191 -14.15 -25.53 2.92
CA ASP A 191 -13.22 -24.76 2.06
C ASP A 191 -13.97 -23.80 1.13
N ARG A 192 -15.16 -24.20 0.66
CA ARG A 192 -16.02 -23.34 -0.14
C ARG A 192 -16.58 -22.17 0.66
N GLU A 193 -17.03 -22.43 1.89
CA GLU A 193 -17.49 -21.39 2.81
C GLU A 193 -16.40 -20.38 3.12
N LEU A 194 -15.16 -20.85 3.37
CA LEU A 194 -14.02 -19.98 3.60
C LEU A 194 -13.66 -19.15 2.36
N LEU A 195 -13.63 -19.76 1.16
CA LEU A 195 -13.40 -19.04 -0.10
C LEU A 195 -14.40 -17.90 -0.28
N LEU A 196 -15.69 -18.20 -0.13
CA LEU A 196 -16.77 -17.22 -0.26
C LEU A 196 -16.67 -16.12 0.79
N GLN A 197 -16.38 -16.47 2.04
CA GLN A 197 -16.20 -15.48 3.10
C GLN A 197 -14.98 -14.59 2.85
N ALA A 198 -13.86 -15.17 2.43
CA ALA A 198 -12.60 -14.48 2.22
C ALA A 198 -12.62 -13.56 0.99
N LEU A 199 -13.45 -13.83 -0.02
CA LEU A 199 -13.51 -13.08 -1.28
C LEU A 199 -14.86 -12.40 -1.52
N ASP A 200 -15.69 -12.26 -0.50
CA ASP A 200 -17.02 -11.67 -0.60
C ASP A 200 -16.99 -10.23 -1.18
N SER A 201 -17.70 -10.03 -2.30
CA SER A 201 -17.81 -8.75 -3.00
C SER A 201 -18.37 -7.60 -2.16
N ASP A 202 -19.15 -7.91 -1.12
CA ASP A 202 -19.74 -6.89 -0.25
C ASP A 202 -18.68 -6.22 0.65
N TYR A 203 -17.56 -6.90 0.89
CA TYR A 203 -16.51 -6.46 1.80
C TYR A 203 -15.23 -5.97 1.09
N ILE A 204 -15.30 -5.68 -0.21
CA ILE A 204 -14.16 -5.15 -0.97
C ILE A 204 -13.57 -3.88 -0.32
N GLU A 205 -14.44 -2.98 0.14
CA GLU A 205 -14.03 -1.74 0.78
C GLU A 205 -13.34 -1.99 2.13
N HIS A 206 -13.90 -2.88 2.94
CA HIS A 206 -13.39 -3.27 4.25
C HIS A 206 -12.02 -3.94 4.15
N ASP A 207 -11.88 -4.92 3.25
CA ASP A 207 -10.65 -5.67 3.07
C ASP A 207 -9.55 -4.76 2.49
N ALA A 208 -9.90 -3.85 1.57
CA ALA A 208 -8.97 -2.84 1.07
C ALA A 208 -8.52 -1.87 2.16
N PHE A 209 -9.42 -1.44 3.05
CA PHE A 209 -9.08 -0.60 4.20
C PHE A 209 -8.10 -1.29 5.16
N ALA A 210 -8.32 -2.56 5.47
CA ALA A 210 -7.44 -3.32 6.36
C ALA A 210 -6.02 -3.44 5.79
N ILE A 211 -5.90 -3.80 4.50
CA ILE A 211 -4.60 -3.87 3.81
C ILE A 211 -3.94 -2.49 3.75
N PHE A 212 -4.71 -1.45 3.41
CA PHE A 212 -4.22 -0.07 3.34
C PHE A 212 -3.67 0.40 4.70
N CYS A 213 -4.39 0.14 5.80
CA CYS A 213 -3.90 0.44 7.15
C CYS A 213 -2.58 -0.27 7.46
N ALA A 214 -2.46 -1.55 7.10
CA ALA A 214 -1.22 -2.30 7.29
C ALA A 214 -0.04 -1.73 6.47
N ILE A 215 -0.28 -1.31 5.22
CA ILE A 215 0.72 -0.61 4.39
C ILE A 215 1.13 0.71 5.06
N MET A 216 0.15 1.48 5.55
CA MET A 216 0.36 2.78 6.15
C MET A 216 1.13 2.72 7.48
N GLN A 217 1.16 1.59 8.19
CA GLN A 217 2.04 1.41 9.36
C GLN A 217 3.52 1.68 9.02
N THR A 218 3.95 1.26 7.83
CA THR A 218 5.29 1.51 7.30
C THR A 218 5.34 2.82 6.49
N ALA A 219 4.35 3.06 5.63
CA ALA A 219 4.39 4.18 4.69
C ALA A 219 4.27 5.55 5.37
N LYS A 220 3.55 5.67 6.50
CA LYS A 220 3.35 6.93 7.23
C LYS A 220 4.67 7.66 7.56
N LEU A 221 5.74 6.91 7.80
CA LEU A 221 7.08 7.44 8.09
C LEU A 221 7.67 8.26 6.92
N PHE A 222 7.11 8.15 5.72
CA PHE A 222 7.49 8.94 4.54
C PHE A 222 6.59 10.16 4.33
N TYR A 223 5.53 10.31 5.12
CA TYR A 223 4.54 11.38 5.08
C TYR A 223 4.59 12.32 6.30
N GLU A 224 5.08 11.85 7.44
CA GLU A 224 5.23 12.62 8.68
C GLU A 224 6.07 13.89 8.47
N HIS A 225 5.54 15.04 8.86
CA HIS A 225 6.30 16.29 8.97
C HIS A 225 6.50 16.55 10.47
N ASP A 226 7.75 16.78 10.90
CA ASP A 226 8.07 17.00 12.31
C ASP A 226 7.69 18.45 12.70
N GLU A 227 6.38 18.73 12.78
CA GLU A 227 5.87 20.07 13.16
C GLU A 227 5.70 20.24 14.67
N MET A 228 5.87 19.18 15.48
CA MET A 228 5.64 19.22 16.93
C MET A 228 6.91 19.29 17.82
N LYS A 229 8.04 19.74 17.27
CA LYS A 229 9.24 20.05 18.09
C LYS A 229 9.78 21.44 17.78
N SER A 230 9.03 22.47 18.15
CA SER A 230 9.54 23.84 18.23
C SER A 230 9.68 24.25 19.69
N ASN A 231 10.89 24.08 20.24
CA ASN A 231 11.41 24.94 21.30
C ASN A 231 12.95 25.06 21.29
N SER A 232 13.59 24.81 20.14
CA SER A 232 15.01 25.17 19.93
C SER A 232 15.30 25.37 18.45
N ASP A 233 16.00 26.45 18.12
CA ASP A 233 16.43 26.94 16.79
C ASP A 233 17.32 25.99 15.94
N GLN A 234 17.18 24.68 16.07
CA GLN A 234 17.80 23.74 15.13
C GLN A 234 16.83 23.51 13.98
N GLN A 235 17.26 23.88 12.77
CA GLN A 235 16.53 23.70 11.51
C GLN A 235 15.82 22.33 11.50
N ASN A 236 14.48 22.33 11.59
CA ASN A 236 13.64 21.15 11.43
C ASN A 236 13.75 20.68 9.97
N VAL A 237 14.79 19.88 9.68
CA VAL A 237 14.93 19.20 8.41
C VAL A 237 13.81 18.16 8.34
N SER A 238 12.87 18.33 7.40
CA SER A 238 11.77 17.39 7.19
C SER A 238 12.26 15.94 7.19
N SER A 239 11.54 15.04 7.87
CA SER A 239 11.88 13.61 8.03
C SER A 239 12.28 12.94 6.71
N ILE A 240 11.58 13.31 5.61
CA ILE A 240 11.82 12.80 4.27
C ILE A 240 13.16 13.24 3.68
N ILE A 241 13.62 14.46 4.00
CA ILE A 241 14.91 14.99 3.56
C ILE A 241 16.03 14.25 4.27
N ALA A 242 15.93 14.09 5.60
CA ALA A 242 16.90 13.34 6.38
C ALA A 242 17.02 11.87 5.90
N ARG A 243 15.87 11.22 5.63
CA ARG A 243 15.85 9.87 5.05
C ARG A 243 16.46 9.82 3.65
N SER A 244 16.11 10.78 2.79
CA SER A 244 16.68 10.87 1.44
C SER A 244 18.19 11.05 1.46
N GLN A 245 18.70 11.86 2.39
CA GLN A 245 20.14 12.02 2.63
C GLN A 245 20.78 10.74 3.15
N ARG A 246 20.16 10.02 4.08
CA ARG A 246 20.64 8.71 4.56
C ARG A 246 20.72 7.68 3.43
N ILE A 247 19.68 7.56 2.61
CA ILE A 247 19.68 6.65 1.44
C ILE A 247 20.83 6.99 0.50
N HIS A 248 21.04 8.27 0.21
CA HIS A 248 22.05 8.72 -0.74
C HIS A 248 23.49 8.63 -0.19
N GLN A 249 23.74 9.20 1.00
CA GLN A 249 25.10 9.34 1.54
C GLN A 249 25.58 8.05 2.22
N ILE A 250 24.68 7.36 2.94
CA ILE A 250 25.06 6.19 3.76
C ILE A 250 24.84 4.91 2.98
N LEU A 251 23.61 4.66 2.50
CA LEU A 251 23.29 3.39 1.86
C LEU A 251 23.89 3.27 0.46
N LEU A 252 23.69 4.27 -0.40
CA LEU A 252 24.33 4.26 -1.72
C LEU A 252 25.85 4.45 -1.60
N GLY A 253 26.33 5.31 -0.69
CA GLY A 253 27.77 5.53 -0.48
C GLY A 253 28.54 4.29 -0.05
N SER A 254 27.92 3.36 0.69
CA SER A 254 28.56 2.10 1.08
C SER A 254 28.61 1.06 -0.05
N ILE A 255 27.71 1.14 -1.04
CA ILE A 255 27.60 0.17 -2.13
C ILE A 255 28.26 0.67 -3.42
N ASP A 256 28.03 1.94 -3.80
CA ASP A 256 28.57 2.58 -4.99
C ASP A 256 28.95 4.06 -4.70
N PRO A 257 30.11 4.28 -4.05
CA PRO A 257 30.57 5.63 -3.69
C PRO A 257 30.84 6.52 -4.93
N GLU A 258 31.13 5.93 -6.08
CA GLU A 258 31.34 6.66 -7.33
C GLU A 258 30.02 7.27 -7.83
N LEU A 259 28.94 6.48 -7.86
CA LEU A 259 27.62 6.99 -8.25
C LEU A 259 27.10 8.04 -7.27
N MET A 260 27.29 7.81 -5.96
CA MET A 260 26.93 8.78 -4.91
C MET A 260 27.63 10.13 -5.15
N SER A 261 28.97 10.12 -5.27
CA SER A 261 29.75 11.33 -5.48
C SER A 261 29.40 12.03 -6.79
N HIS A 262 29.13 11.27 -7.85
CA HIS A 262 28.70 11.81 -9.13
C HIS A 262 27.38 12.59 -9.02
N LEU A 263 26.35 11.98 -8.45
CA LEU A 263 25.04 12.62 -8.26
C LEU A 263 25.14 13.87 -7.34
N GLN A 264 25.99 13.80 -6.30
CA GLN A 264 26.28 14.95 -5.45
C GLN A 264 26.99 16.08 -6.22
N THR A 265 27.94 15.75 -7.09
CA THR A 265 28.68 16.72 -7.92
C THR A 265 27.78 17.43 -8.92
N ILE A 266 26.80 16.72 -9.49
CA ILE A 266 25.81 17.30 -10.40
C ILE A 266 24.85 18.23 -9.65
N GLY A 267 24.73 18.10 -8.32
CA GLY A 267 23.87 18.92 -7.49
C GLY A 267 22.40 18.49 -7.50
N ILE A 268 22.09 17.26 -7.91
CA ILE A 268 20.73 16.71 -7.82
C ILE A 268 20.46 16.34 -6.36
N LEU A 269 19.55 17.08 -5.72
CA LEU A 269 19.18 16.83 -4.35
C LEU A 269 18.43 15.48 -4.22
N PRO A 270 18.80 14.58 -3.30
CA PRO A 270 18.21 13.24 -3.20
C PRO A 270 16.68 13.22 -3.08
N GLN A 271 16.12 14.17 -2.35
CA GLN A 271 14.67 14.26 -2.13
C GLN A 271 13.87 14.53 -3.41
N ILE A 272 14.48 15.06 -4.48
CA ILE A 272 13.79 15.36 -5.75
C ILE A 272 13.29 14.07 -6.41
N TYR A 273 14.06 12.98 -6.34
CA TYR A 273 13.66 11.69 -6.88
C TYR A 273 13.14 10.73 -5.81
N LEU A 274 13.71 10.73 -4.59
CA LEU A 274 13.33 9.77 -3.55
C LEU A 274 11.96 10.05 -2.92
N THR A 275 11.51 11.30 -2.81
CA THR A 275 10.23 11.60 -2.14
C THR A 275 9.07 10.87 -2.82
N ARG A 276 9.03 10.90 -4.16
CA ARG A 276 8.00 10.21 -4.96
C ARG A 276 8.12 8.70 -4.83
N TRP A 277 9.34 8.16 -4.93
CA TRP A 277 9.60 6.72 -4.83
C TRP A 277 9.15 6.14 -3.48
N LEU A 278 9.52 6.82 -2.39
CA LEU A 278 9.20 6.41 -1.02
C LEU A 278 7.72 6.56 -0.68
N ARG A 279 7.09 7.68 -1.05
CA ARG A 279 5.68 7.92 -0.72
C ARG A 279 4.73 7.04 -1.53
N LEU A 280 5.07 6.74 -2.78
CA LEU A 280 4.16 6.00 -3.68
C LEU A 280 4.53 4.52 -3.82
N PHE A 281 5.48 4.02 -3.01
CA PHE A 281 6.07 2.68 -3.14
C PHE A 281 6.36 2.35 -4.60
N PHE A 282 7.03 3.29 -5.27
CA PHE A 282 7.45 3.23 -6.67
C PHE A 282 6.34 3.06 -7.71
N GLY A 283 5.07 3.27 -7.33
CA GLY A 283 3.91 3.06 -8.22
C GLY A 283 3.87 3.93 -9.48
N ARG A 284 4.65 5.01 -9.53
CA ARG A 284 4.84 5.86 -10.74
C ARG A 284 6.12 5.58 -11.51
N GLU A 285 6.96 4.66 -11.05
CA GLU A 285 8.22 4.32 -11.71
C GLU A 285 8.07 3.12 -12.65
N PHE A 286 7.00 2.36 -12.47
CA PHE A 286 6.74 1.12 -13.18
C PHE A 286 5.30 1.06 -13.71
N PRO A 287 5.05 0.30 -14.79
CA PRO A 287 3.70 -0.03 -15.22
C PRO A 287 2.88 -0.67 -14.10
N PHE A 288 1.56 -0.57 -14.18
CA PHE A 288 0.65 -1.01 -13.10
C PHE A 288 0.87 -2.48 -12.68
N GLU A 289 0.86 -3.42 -13.61
CA GLU A 289 1.09 -4.86 -13.32
C GLU A 289 2.44 -5.10 -12.65
N ASN A 290 3.46 -4.40 -13.14
CA ASN A 290 4.82 -4.47 -12.62
C ASN A 290 4.94 -3.92 -11.18
N THR A 291 4.17 -2.87 -10.86
CA THR A 291 4.04 -2.36 -9.48
C THR A 291 3.39 -3.40 -8.57
N LEU A 292 2.35 -4.10 -9.04
CA LEU A 292 1.71 -5.17 -8.27
C LEU A 292 2.68 -6.33 -7.99
N SER A 293 3.38 -6.84 -9.01
CA SER A 293 4.35 -7.92 -8.84
C SER A 293 5.53 -7.53 -7.94
N MET A 294 5.88 -6.24 -7.90
CA MET A 294 6.88 -5.72 -6.97
C MET A 294 6.34 -5.65 -5.53
N TRP A 295 5.09 -5.22 -5.36
CA TRP A 295 4.43 -5.18 -4.06
C TRP A 295 4.19 -6.57 -3.49
N ASP A 296 3.89 -7.56 -4.33
CA ASP A 296 3.78 -8.97 -3.95
C ASP A 296 5.03 -9.38 -3.14
N LEU A 297 6.23 -9.06 -3.64
CA LEU A 297 7.49 -9.36 -2.96
C LEU A 297 7.76 -8.47 -1.75
N MET A 298 7.49 -7.17 -1.86
CA MET A 298 7.73 -6.22 -0.76
C MET A 298 6.86 -6.54 0.46
N PHE A 299 5.63 -7.00 0.26
CA PHE A 299 4.69 -7.29 1.34
C PHE A 299 5.04 -8.55 2.13
N THR A 300 5.89 -9.44 1.58
CA THR A 300 6.42 -10.59 2.34
C THR A 300 7.16 -10.17 3.61
N ASP A 301 7.78 -8.99 3.61
CA ASP A 301 8.50 -8.43 4.75
C ASP A 301 8.54 -6.88 4.65
N LEU A 302 7.37 -6.25 4.71
CA LEU A 302 7.25 -4.81 4.49
C LEU A 302 7.84 -4.01 5.67
N ARG A 303 9.08 -3.54 5.50
CA ARG A 303 9.80 -2.71 6.47
C ARG A 303 10.41 -1.47 5.80
N PRO A 304 10.59 -0.36 6.53
CA PRO A 304 11.18 0.87 5.97
C PRO A 304 12.53 0.61 5.31
N GLU A 305 13.37 -0.22 5.93
CA GLU A 305 14.71 -0.55 5.43
C GLU A 305 14.64 -1.27 4.08
N LEU A 306 13.66 -2.15 3.88
CA LEU A 306 13.46 -2.82 2.60
C LEU A 306 13.12 -1.79 1.51
N VAL A 307 12.22 -0.85 1.80
CA VAL A 307 11.86 0.22 0.85
C VAL A 307 13.10 1.05 0.47
N GLU A 308 13.93 1.41 1.46
CA GLU A 308 15.18 2.15 1.22
C GLU A 308 16.19 1.35 0.38
N LEU A 309 16.32 0.04 0.61
CA LEU A 309 17.18 -0.85 -0.19
C LEU A 309 16.68 -1.00 -1.63
N VAL A 310 15.36 -0.97 -1.85
CA VAL A 310 14.79 -0.93 -3.20
C VAL A 310 15.18 0.37 -3.90
N CYS A 311 15.15 1.53 -3.22
CA CYS A 311 15.64 2.79 -3.79
C CYS A 311 17.10 2.67 -4.26
N VAL A 312 17.99 2.12 -3.42
CA VAL A 312 19.41 1.95 -3.77
C VAL A 312 19.58 0.96 -4.93
N SER A 313 18.82 -0.13 -4.94
CA SER A 313 18.84 -1.10 -6.03
C SER A 313 18.41 -0.49 -7.36
N MET A 314 17.37 0.36 -7.35
CA MET A 314 16.95 1.11 -8.52
C MET A 314 18.05 2.06 -9.00
N LEU A 315 18.69 2.82 -8.12
CA LEU A 315 19.81 3.71 -8.44
C LEU A 315 20.97 2.97 -9.11
N ILE A 316 21.37 1.82 -8.56
CA ILE A 316 22.43 0.99 -9.13
C ILE A 316 22.02 0.48 -10.52
N ARG A 317 20.74 0.10 -10.69
CA ARG A 317 20.23 -0.42 -11.97
C ARG A 317 20.30 0.63 -13.08
N ILE A 318 20.05 1.89 -12.77
CA ILE A 318 20.09 3.02 -13.71
C ILE A 318 21.45 3.74 -13.73
N ARG A 319 22.47 3.23 -13.02
CA ARG A 319 23.80 3.86 -12.89
C ARG A 319 24.36 4.40 -14.21
N TRP A 320 24.35 3.58 -15.25
CA TRP A 320 24.89 3.97 -16.56
C TRP A 320 24.08 5.08 -17.23
N GLN A 321 22.76 5.07 -17.07
CA GLN A 321 21.89 6.13 -17.57
C GLN A 321 22.16 7.42 -16.79
N CYS A 322 22.27 7.36 -15.46
CA CYS A 322 22.61 8.52 -14.65
C CYS A 322 23.98 9.12 -15.01
N LYS A 323 24.98 8.29 -15.33
CA LYS A 323 26.30 8.77 -15.77
C LYS A 323 26.26 9.53 -17.10
N MET A 324 25.38 9.11 -18.03
CA MET A 324 25.29 9.71 -19.37
C MET A 324 24.30 10.87 -19.42
N HIS A 325 23.18 10.74 -18.72
CA HIS A 325 22.06 11.66 -18.68
C HIS A 325 21.54 11.77 -17.23
N PRO A 326 22.13 12.62 -16.37
CA PRO A 326 21.82 12.66 -14.95
C PRO A 326 20.34 12.86 -14.59
N LEU A 327 19.59 13.57 -15.44
CA LEU A 327 18.16 13.80 -15.25
C LEU A 327 17.29 12.56 -15.55
N SER A 328 17.85 11.48 -16.10
CA SER A 328 17.12 10.22 -16.34
C SER A 328 16.58 9.60 -15.05
N ILE A 329 17.15 9.96 -13.89
CA ILE A 329 16.68 9.55 -12.56
C ILE A 329 15.25 10.03 -12.23
N LEU A 330 14.77 11.06 -12.94
CA LEU A 330 13.43 11.62 -12.76
C LEU A 330 12.39 10.97 -13.68
N CYS A 331 12.84 10.21 -14.68
CA CYS A 331 11.97 9.59 -15.67
C CYS A 331 11.45 8.23 -15.18
N THR A 332 10.29 7.84 -15.70
CA THR A 332 9.75 6.48 -15.55
C THR A 332 10.77 5.46 -16.06
N ILE A 333 10.99 4.36 -15.33
CA ILE A 333 11.90 3.31 -15.74
C ILE A 333 11.16 2.37 -16.71
N GLU A 334 11.01 2.81 -17.96
CA GLU A 334 10.22 2.11 -18.98
C GLU A 334 10.80 0.75 -19.42
N SER A 335 12.07 0.45 -19.09
CA SER A 335 12.81 -0.68 -19.71
C SER A 335 13.18 -1.84 -18.77
N ASN A 336 12.74 -1.89 -17.51
CA ASN A 336 13.26 -2.89 -16.56
C ASN A 336 12.16 -3.59 -15.76
N ASN A 337 12.17 -4.93 -15.82
CA ASN A 337 11.36 -5.87 -15.03
C ASN A 337 11.58 -5.62 -13.51
N PRO A 338 10.67 -4.93 -12.80
CA PRO A 338 10.85 -4.55 -11.40
C PRO A 338 10.91 -5.71 -10.41
N PRO A 339 10.16 -6.83 -10.59
CA PRO A 339 10.39 -8.04 -9.82
C PRO A 339 11.85 -8.48 -9.79
N SER A 340 12.62 -8.32 -10.88
CA SER A 340 14.04 -8.66 -10.87
C SER A 340 14.90 -7.75 -9.97
N ILE A 341 14.49 -6.50 -9.73
CA ILE A 341 15.18 -5.55 -8.84
C ILE A 341 14.99 -6.03 -7.39
N VAL A 342 13.75 -6.31 -7.01
CA VAL A 342 13.40 -6.76 -5.65
C VAL A 342 13.88 -8.21 -5.41
N MET A 343 13.74 -9.11 -6.38
CA MET A 343 14.24 -10.49 -6.26
C MET A 343 15.75 -10.55 -6.06
N ARG A 344 16.53 -9.67 -6.68
CA ARG A 344 18.00 -9.66 -6.47
C ARG A 344 18.38 -9.31 -5.04
N LEU A 345 17.59 -8.48 -4.35
CA LEU A 345 17.74 -8.24 -2.90
C LEU A 345 17.45 -9.50 -2.08
N PHE A 346 16.56 -10.37 -2.56
CA PHE A 346 16.14 -11.58 -1.86
C PHE A 346 16.92 -12.86 -2.23
N VAL A 347 17.61 -12.90 -3.37
CA VAL A 347 18.21 -14.14 -3.94
C VAL A 347 19.75 -14.15 -3.89
N GLY A 348 20.41 -13.04 -3.55
CA GLY A 348 21.88 -12.94 -3.63
C GLY A 348 22.60 -12.66 -2.31
N PRO A 349 23.58 -13.49 -1.87
CA PRO A 349 24.49 -13.12 -0.76
C PRO A 349 25.39 -11.91 -1.08
N ARG A 350 25.46 -11.47 -2.35
CA ARG A 350 26.17 -10.24 -2.77
C ARG A 350 25.35 -8.96 -2.61
N PHE A 351 24.03 -9.05 -2.42
CA PHE A 351 23.12 -7.92 -2.19
C PHE A 351 22.41 -7.99 -0.85
N ALA A 352 22.46 -9.13 -0.16
CA ALA A 352 22.36 -9.19 1.30
C ALA A 352 23.58 -8.46 1.87
N VAL A 353 23.56 -7.13 1.80
CA VAL A 353 24.54 -6.30 2.48
C VAL A 353 24.29 -6.55 3.96
N GLU A 354 25.19 -7.28 4.61
CA GLU A 354 25.42 -7.12 6.04
C GLU A 354 25.82 -5.66 6.23
N ILE A 355 24.83 -4.77 6.32
CA ILE A 355 25.05 -3.41 6.78
C ILE A 355 25.27 -3.57 8.28
N PRO A 356 26.48 -3.33 8.81
CA PRO A 356 26.67 -3.39 10.24
C PRO A 356 25.79 -2.31 10.87
N PHE A 357 24.74 -2.72 11.58
CA PHE A 357 23.96 -1.82 12.40
C PHE A 357 24.84 -1.37 13.57
N PRO A 358 25.08 -0.06 13.76
CA PRO A 358 25.76 0.41 14.95
C PRO A 358 24.79 0.25 16.13
N GLY A 359 24.88 -0.86 16.87
CA GLY A 359 24.05 -1.09 18.06
C GLY A 359 23.78 -2.54 18.47
N ALA A 360 24.18 -3.54 17.67
CA ALA A 360 24.16 -4.94 18.10
C ALA A 360 25.56 -5.35 18.58
N SER A 361 25.84 -5.11 19.86
CA SER A 361 26.92 -5.72 20.62
C SER A 361 26.35 -6.46 21.82
#